data_AF-A0A227J1P8-F1
#
_entry.id   AF-A0A227J1P8-F1
#
_cell.length_a   1.000
_cell.length_b   1.000
_cell.length_c   1.000
_cell.angle_alpha   90.00
_cell.angle_beta   90.00
_cell.angle_gamma   90.00
#
_symmetry.space_group_name_H-M   'P 1'
#
loop_
_entity.id
_entity.type
_entity.pdbx_description
1 polymer ?
#
loop_
_entity_poly.entity_id
_entity_poly.type
_entity_poly.pdbx_seq_one_letter_code
_entity_poly.pdbx_strand_id
1 'polypeptide(L)'
;MGRTVRFSFMALVYAFLYLPIIVLIVNSFNANKFGMKWGGFTTKWYETLVNNDSLMQAAWHSLNVAVFSATAATIIGSLTAVALFRYS
;
A
#
# COMPACT_ATOMS: atom_id res chain seq x y z
N MET A 1 14.52 26.44 19.39
CA MET A 1 15.14 25.33 18.63
C MET A 1 14.30 24.04 18.53
N GLY A 2 13.08 23.96 19.11
CA GLY A 2 12.38 22.66 19.27
C GLY A 2 11.31 22.30 18.23
N ARG A 3 10.70 23.28 17.54
CA ARG A 3 9.55 23.04 16.65
C ARG A 3 9.98 22.75 15.22
N THR A 4 10.86 23.58 14.65
CA THR A 4 11.40 23.39 13.30
C THR A 4 12.15 22.08 13.16
N VAL A 5 12.98 21.70 14.14
CA VAL A 5 13.73 20.43 14.11
C VAL A 5 12.80 19.22 14.11
N ARG A 6 11.72 19.23 14.91
CA ARG A 6 10.71 18.16 14.91
C ARG A 6 9.98 18.07 13.57
N PHE A 7 9.57 19.21 13.02
CA PHE A 7 8.93 19.25 11.69
C PHE A 7 9.86 18.76 10.59
N SER A 8 11.12 19.20 10.56
CA SER A 8 12.12 18.74 9.60
C SER A 8 12.39 17.24 9.74
N PHE A 9 12.50 16.71 10.96
CA PHE A 9 12.68 15.29 11.20
C PHE A 9 11.48 14.47 10.70
N MET A 10 10.25 14.86 11.05
CA MET A 10 9.03 14.21 10.55
C MET A 10 8.95 14.26 9.02
N ALA A 11 9.24 15.41 8.41
CA ALA A 11 9.24 15.58 6.97
C ALA A 11 10.27 14.66 6.28
N LEU A 12 11.48 14.52 6.84
CA LEU A 12 12.50 13.62 6.32
C LEU A 12 12.10 12.14 6.44
N VAL A 13 11.50 11.74 7.57
CA VAL A 13 11.00 10.37 7.77
C VAL A 13 9.90 10.05 6.75
N TYR A 14 8.92 10.95 6.59
CA TYR A 14 7.87 10.75 5.59
C TYR A 14 8.44 10.76 4.18
N ALA A 15 9.33 11.69 3.84
CA ALA A 15 9.98 11.71 2.54
C ALA A 15 10.68 10.38 2.27
N PHE A 16 11.44 9.85 3.22
CA PHE A 16 12.12 8.55 3.08
C PHE A 16 11.14 7.39 2.86
N LEU A 17 10.02 7.34 3.59
CA LEU A 17 9.01 6.28 3.45
C LEU A 17 8.24 6.37 2.13
N TYR A 18 7.92 7.58 1.66
CA TYR A 18 7.10 7.79 0.47
C TYR A 18 7.90 7.87 -0.83
N LEU A 19 9.18 8.24 -0.79
CA LEU A 19 10.04 8.32 -1.97
C LEU A 19 10.09 7.01 -2.79
N PRO A 20 10.26 5.80 -2.21
CA PRO A 20 10.22 4.57 -3.00
C PRO A 20 8.84 4.31 -3.64
N ILE A 21 7.76 4.72 -2.97
CA ILE A 21 6.40 4.61 -3.51
C ILE A 21 6.24 5.55 -4.72
N ILE A 22 6.76 6.78 -4.62
CA ILE A 22 6.74 7.74 -5.73
C ILE A 22 7.55 7.22 -6.91
N VAL A 23 8.74 6.65 -6.67
CA VAL A 23 9.57 6.02 -7.72
C VAL A 23 8.81 4.88 -8.40
N LEU A 24 8.10 4.04 -7.63
CA LEU A 24 7.27 2.98 -8.18
C LEU A 24 6.14 3.54 -9.06
N ILE A 25 5.45 4.59 -8.61
CA ILE A 25 4.38 5.25 -9.38
C ILE A 25 4.93 5.80 -10.69
N VAL A 26 6.03 6.55 -10.65
CA VAL A 26 6.67 7.12 -11.85
C VAL A 26 7.10 6.00 -12.81
N ASN A 27 7.68 4.92 -12.28
CA ASN A 27 8.09 3.78 -13.10
C ASN A 27 6.90 2.97 -13.65
N SER A 28 5.72 3.03 -13.03
CA SER A 28 4.48 2.42 -13.56
C SER A 28 4.05 3.04 -14.89
N PHE A 29 4.47 4.28 -15.17
CA PHE A 29 4.26 4.95 -16.45
C PHE A 29 5.43 4.77 -17.43
N ASN A 30 6.48 4.03 -17.07
CA ASN A 30 7.64 3.82 -17.93
C ASN A 30 7.34 2.72 -18.96
N ALA A 31 7.57 3.01 -20.24
CA ALA A 31 7.43 2.01 -21.31
C ALA A 31 8.43 0.84 -21.16
N ASN A 32 9.55 1.05 -20.48
CA ASN A 32 10.54 0.02 -20.23
C ASN A 32 10.22 -0.78 -18.96
N LYS A 33 10.15 -2.11 -19.09
CA LYS A 33 9.82 -3.04 -18.01
C LYS A 33 10.81 -3.01 -16.84
N PHE A 34 12.08 -2.72 -17.11
CA PHE A 34 13.15 -2.85 -16.12
C PHE A 34 13.57 -1.55 -15.43
N GLY A 35 12.91 -0.42 -15.68
CA GLY A 35 13.12 0.86 -14.98
C GLY A 35 14.52 1.49 -15.08
N MET A 36 15.54 0.76 -15.55
CA MET A 36 16.93 1.20 -15.67
C MET A 36 17.14 2.28 -16.74
N LYS A 37 16.21 2.40 -17.68
CA LYS A 37 16.19 3.44 -18.72
C LYS A 37 14.78 3.96 -18.89
N TRP A 38 14.63 5.28 -18.99
CA TRP A 38 13.35 5.91 -19.29
C TRP A 38 12.98 5.66 -20.74
N GLY A 39 11.95 4.84 -20.97
CA GLY A 39 11.48 4.44 -22.30
C GLY A 39 10.39 5.34 -22.88
N GLY A 40 9.99 6.41 -22.17
CA GLY A 40 8.83 7.24 -22.49
C GLY A 40 7.62 6.92 -21.62
N PHE A 41 6.61 7.78 -21.68
CA PHE A 41 5.36 7.66 -20.92
C PHE A 41 4.40 6.66 -21.60
N THR A 42 3.85 5.72 -20.85
CA THR A 42 2.85 4.77 -21.33
C THR A 42 1.80 4.43 -20.26
N THR A 43 0.61 4.04 -20.70
CA THR A 43 -0.45 3.47 -19.86
C THR A 43 -0.77 2.00 -20.22
N LYS A 44 -0.01 1.41 -21.16
CA LYS A 44 -0.23 0.05 -21.69
C LYS A 44 -0.29 -1.01 -20.59
N TRP A 45 0.47 -0.85 -19.51
CA TRP A 45 0.50 -1.81 -18.40
C TRP A 45 -0.82 -1.88 -17.66
N TYR A 46 -1.56 -0.77 -17.55
CA TYR A 46 -2.89 -0.75 -16.94
C TYR A 46 -3.91 -1.47 -17.80
N GLU A 47 -3.87 -1.27 -19.12
CA GLU A 47 -4.71 -2.02 -20.07
C GLU A 47 -4.39 -3.52 -20.04
N THR A 48 -3.11 -3.88 -20.00
CA THR A 48 -2.67 -5.27 -19.89
C THR A 48 -3.11 -5.90 -18.56
N LEU A 49 -3.13 -5.13 -17.48
CA LEU A 49 -3.56 -5.58 -16.16
C LEU A 49 -5.07 -5.88 -16.14
N VAL A 50 -5.89 -5.00 -16.71
CA VAL A 50 -7.35 -5.17 -16.75
C VAL A 50 -7.76 -6.35 -17.64
N ASN A 51 -7.05 -6.57 -18.75
CA ASN A 51 -7.29 -7.70 -19.65
C ASN A 51 -6.68 -9.04 -19.15
N ASN A 52 -6.01 -9.04 -18.00
CA ASN A 52 -5.45 -10.26 -17.43
C ASN A 52 -6.40 -10.82 -16.36
N ASP A 53 -7.29 -11.71 -16.78
CA ASP A 53 -8.29 -12.34 -15.91
C ASP A 53 -7.66 -13.02 -14.69
N SER A 54 -6.49 -13.64 -14.83
CA SER A 54 -5.83 -14.32 -13.72
C SER A 54 -5.36 -13.35 -12.64
N LEU A 55 -4.78 -12.21 -13.03
CA LEU A 55 -4.36 -11.16 -12.09
C LEU A 55 -5.57 -10.49 -11.44
N MET A 56 -6.62 -10.24 -12.22
CA MET A 56 -7.84 -9.61 -11.72
C MET A 56 -8.56 -10.51 -10.71
N GLN A 57 -8.70 -11.81 -11.00
CA GLN A 57 -9.26 -12.79 -10.08
C GLN A 57 -8.43 -12.89 -8.80
N ALA A 58 -7.10 -12.94 -8.91
CA ALA A 58 -6.22 -12.95 -7.74
C ALA A 58 -6.40 -11.70 -6.86
N ALA A 59 -6.57 -10.52 -7.46
CA ALA A 59 -6.86 -9.28 -6.73
C ALA A 59 -8.21 -9.35 -5.99
N TRP A 60 -9.26 -9.86 -6.63
CA TRP A 60 -10.57 -10.06 -6.01
C TRP A 60 -10.55 -11.06 -4.87
N HIS A 61 -9.86 -12.18 -5.04
CA HIS A 61 -9.68 -13.16 -3.97
C HIS A 61 -8.93 -12.56 -2.78
N SER A 62 -7.86 -11.81 -3.03
CA SER A 62 -7.09 -11.13 -1.99
C SER A 62 -7.95 -10.13 -1.22
N LEU A 63 -8.75 -9.33 -1.92
CA LEU A 63 -9.64 -8.36 -1.32
C LEU A 63 -10.71 -9.03 -0.44
N ASN A 64 -11.36 -10.07 -0.95
CA ASN A 64 -12.36 -10.82 -0.20
C ASN A 64 -11.75 -11.41 1.08
N VAL A 65 -10.63 -12.11 0.97
CA VAL A 65 -9.93 -12.69 2.13
C VAL A 65 -9.53 -11.62 3.14
N ALA A 66 -8.99 -10.48 2.67
CA ALA A 66 -8.60 -9.37 3.54
C ALA A 66 -9.79 -8.79 4.31
N VAL A 67 -10.95 -8.59 3.67
CA VAL A 67 -12.15 -8.05 4.30
C VAL A 67 -12.68 -8.99 5.38
N PHE A 68 -12.85 -10.27 5.07
CA PHE A 68 -13.34 -11.25 6.05
C PHE A 68 -12.36 -11.43 7.21
N SER A 69 -11.07 -11.52 6.90
CA SER A 69 -10.01 -11.66 7.91
C SER A 69 -9.93 -10.45 8.84
N ALA A 70 -9.89 -9.23 8.29
CA ALA A 70 -9.83 -8.01 9.08
C ALA A 70 -11.08 -7.82 9.95
N THR A 71 -12.27 -8.14 9.42
CA THR A 71 -13.52 -8.06 10.16
C THR A 71 -13.55 -9.05 11.32
N ALA A 72 -13.23 -10.32 11.06
CA ALA A 72 -13.18 -11.34 12.10
C ALA A 72 -12.14 -11.01 13.18
N ALA A 73 -10.94 -10.60 12.77
CA ALA A 73 -9.88 -10.18 13.69
C ALA A 73 -10.31 -8.98 14.56
N THR A 74 -11.00 -8.01 13.97
CA THR A 74 -11.51 -6.83 14.71
C THR A 74 -12.57 -7.22 15.73
N ILE A 75 -13.52 -8.10 15.37
CA ILE A 75 -14.56 -8.57 16.29
C ILE A 75 -13.92 -9.32 17.46
N ILE A 76 -13.08 -10.31 17.17
CA ILE A 76 -12.42 -11.13 18.19
C ILE A 76 -11.55 -10.24 19.08
N GLY A 77 -10.69 -9.41 18.48
CA GLY A 77 -9.80 -8.51 19.20
C GLY A 77 -10.55 -7.52 20.10
N SER A 78 -11.68 -6.97 19.62
CA SER A 78 -12.51 -6.06 20.42
C SER A 78 -13.15 -6.78 21.61
N LEU A 79 -13.69 -7.99 21.41
CA LEU A 79 -14.26 -8.79 22.50
C LEU A 79 -13.20 -9.16 23.54
N THR A 80 -12.00 -9.56 23.10
CA THR A 80 -10.87 -9.85 23.99
C THR A 80 -10.45 -8.61 24.78
N ALA A 81 -10.34 -7.45 24.13
CA ALA A 81 -9.98 -6.20 24.80
C ALA A 81 -10.99 -5.83 25.90
N VAL A 82 -12.29 -5.98 25.65
CA VAL A 82 -13.33 -5.75 26.66
C VAL A 82 -13.25 -6.77 27.80
N ALA A 83 -13.05 -8.05 27.49
CA ALA A 83 -12.95 -9.10 28.49
C ALA A 83 -11.76 -8.87 29.44
N LEU A 84 -10.60 -8.54 28.90
CA LEU A 84 -9.43 -8.15 29.70
C LEU A 84 -9.75 -6.91 30.54
N PHE A 85 -10.14 -5.80 29.91
CA PHE A 85 -10.35 -4.55 30.65
C PHE A 85 -11.43 -4.65 31.77
N ARG A 86 -12.46 -5.48 31.59
CA ARG A 86 -13.58 -5.61 32.54
C ARG A 86 -13.33 -6.68 33.61
N TYR A 87 -12.61 -7.75 33.30
CA TYR A 87 -12.52 -8.95 34.14
C TYR A 87 -11.09 -9.36 34.55
N SER A 88 -10.05 -8.63 34.11
CA SER A 88 -8.70 -8.69 34.69
C SER A 88 -8.41 -7.43 35.49
#